data_AF-A0A2P6TRQ4-F1
#
_entry.id   AF-A0A2P6TRQ4-F1
#
_cell.length_a   1.000
_cell.length_b   1.000
_cell.length_c   1.000
_cell.angle_alpha   90.00
_cell.angle_beta   90.00
_cell.angle_gamma   90.00
#
_symmetry.space_group_name_H-M   'P 1'
#
loop_
_entity.id
_entity.type
_entity.pdbx_description
1 polymer ?
#
loop_
_entity_poly.entity_id
_entity_poly.type
_entity_poly.pdbx_seq_one_letter_code
_entity_poly.pdbx_strand_id
1 'polypeptide(L)'
;MMLNCDGQATALSAEVMGHFRSLVRNASDNGWVHTLAAEVDCMRAQYAIWASLSPPTLPERIFDLLLTMNLLTQARHYAASCTWWRRRSFTLATVLNMLARPGRLPAWERAKAPGPARAFYALPPDASFKDVVRRMMADEASARAINHQLAGLAPGRPTDARAAAPLRAAPLEIAATGEPVFEATGVPLVDELMGMRSLDAAAQLSLQRAVLVAVGALAGTLLLRAIDRYFGRRIEKKGSNFNALTAAVASAFRPCQVLLPYWAGAYILTLGSALAQVAAVEMKKADFAALCRGHSSEVLGALKVFTQFAQDTGELVLIIFAAWALVDFKNRLLHWVATNLLMASESETSAALTLLRPLSGVLNCLIALGAAATALGAYGINLGPIIASVGGLGVVVGLASQRLLMNAASAIALYSARPFVVGDEVHLLAGGAPAVMGTVVQIEPMRTIIHSEDGGLVYVQNADVQNYIIKNMTQGKALQAASAANTSPSEAAEMAAELLE
;
A
#
# COMPACT_ATOMS: atom_id res chain seq x y z
N MET A 1 -29.88 14.53 5.82
CA MET A 1 -28.68 13.79 6.29
C MET A 1 -28.27 14.31 7.67
N MET A 2 -29.13 14.22 8.69
CA MET A 2 -28.78 14.72 10.04
C MET A 2 -29.40 13.95 11.22
N LEU A 3 -29.94 12.74 11.02
CA LEU A 3 -30.52 11.96 12.13
C LEU A 3 -30.08 10.49 12.21
N ASN A 4 -29.10 10.03 11.43
CA ASN A 4 -28.62 8.65 11.60
C ASN A 4 -27.22 8.37 11.02
N CYS A 5 -26.27 9.32 11.14
CA CYS A 5 -24.89 9.06 10.72
C CYS A 5 -24.11 8.14 11.68
N ASP A 6 -24.53 8.04 12.94
CA ASP A 6 -24.05 6.96 13.82
C ASP A 6 -24.42 5.58 13.24
N GLY A 7 -25.59 5.49 12.59
CA GLY A 7 -26.07 4.31 11.90
C GLY A 7 -25.29 3.95 10.63
N GLN A 8 -24.85 4.90 9.80
CA GLN A 8 -24.14 4.58 8.54
C GLN A 8 -22.68 4.14 8.75
N ALA A 9 -22.03 4.65 9.80
CA ALA A 9 -20.67 4.28 10.18
C ALA A 9 -20.59 2.93 10.89
N THR A 10 -21.51 2.72 11.82
CA THR A 10 -21.71 1.42 12.46
C THR A 10 -22.21 0.41 11.45
N ALA A 11 -23.02 0.82 10.46
CA ALA A 11 -23.39 -0.02 9.32
C ALA A 11 -22.15 -0.40 8.50
N LEU A 12 -21.38 0.53 7.92
CA LEU A 12 -20.21 0.18 7.10
C LEU A 12 -19.19 -0.74 7.81
N SER A 13 -18.95 -0.51 9.12
CA SER A 13 -18.08 -1.36 9.92
C SER A 13 -18.71 -2.71 10.28
N ALA A 14 -20.01 -2.77 10.59
CA ALA A 14 -20.75 -4.02 10.80
C ALA A 14 -20.94 -4.81 9.50
N GLU A 15 -20.98 -4.14 8.35
CA GLU A 15 -21.17 -4.68 7.00
C GLU A 15 -19.91 -5.36 6.48
N VAL A 16 -18.75 -4.70 6.60
CA VAL A 16 -17.44 -5.30 6.33
C VAL A 16 -17.23 -6.51 7.25
N MET A 17 -17.54 -6.37 8.53
CA MET A 17 -17.47 -7.47 9.49
C MET A 17 -18.47 -8.60 9.17
N GLY A 18 -19.64 -8.27 8.62
CA GLY A 18 -20.67 -9.20 8.17
C GLY A 18 -20.23 -10.03 6.96
N HIS A 19 -19.58 -9.39 5.98
CA HIS A 19 -18.97 -10.06 4.82
C HIS A 19 -17.78 -10.94 5.23
N PHE A 20 -16.89 -10.46 6.10
CA PHE A 20 -15.83 -11.32 6.65
C PHE A 20 -16.40 -12.52 7.39
N ARG A 21 -17.51 -12.34 8.12
CA ARG A 21 -18.20 -13.43 8.82
C ARG A 21 -18.89 -14.39 7.85
N SER A 22 -19.39 -13.94 6.70
CA SER A 22 -19.95 -14.82 5.66
C SER A 22 -18.86 -15.60 4.94
N LEU A 23 -17.69 -15.01 4.69
CA LEU A 23 -16.49 -15.70 4.18
C LEU A 23 -16.00 -16.79 5.15
N VAL A 24 -15.90 -16.47 6.44
CA VAL A 24 -15.48 -17.43 7.48
C VAL A 24 -16.50 -18.58 7.62
N ARG A 25 -17.78 -18.31 7.39
CA ARG A 25 -18.87 -19.31 7.52
C ARG A 25 -19.25 -19.98 6.20
N ASN A 26 -18.58 -19.66 5.10
CA ASN A 26 -18.95 -20.10 3.75
C ASN A 26 -20.45 -19.89 3.43
N ALA A 27 -20.98 -18.71 3.77
CA ALA A 27 -22.37 -18.33 3.59
C ALA A 27 -22.51 -17.20 2.55
N SER A 28 -23.68 -17.12 1.91
CA SER A 28 -24.00 -16.03 0.97
C SER A 28 -23.85 -14.66 1.65
N ASP A 29 -23.24 -13.72 0.92
CA ASP A 29 -23.15 -12.32 1.29
C ASP A 29 -24.37 -11.52 0.79
N ASN A 30 -25.48 -12.16 0.42
CA ASN A 30 -26.73 -11.51 -0.02
C ASN A 30 -26.56 -10.47 -1.16
N GLY A 31 -25.49 -10.56 -1.98
CA GLY A 31 -25.23 -9.62 -3.07
C GLY A 31 -24.60 -8.29 -2.63
N TRP A 32 -24.07 -8.22 -1.40
CA TRP A 32 -23.40 -7.05 -0.84
C TRP A 32 -22.24 -6.56 -1.71
N VAL A 33 -21.33 -7.45 -2.11
CA VAL A 33 -20.14 -7.08 -2.90
C VAL A 33 -20.52 -6.48 -4.25
N HIS A 34 -21.49 -7.08 -4.95
CA HIS A 34 -21.92 -6.59 -6.26
C HIS A 34 -22.62 -5.24 -6.18
N THR A 35 -23.39 -5.00 -5.11
CA THR A 35 -24.09 -3.75 -4.90
C THR A 35 -23.13 -2.61 -4.56
N LEU A 36 -22.15 -2.86 -3.69
CA LEU A 36 -21.10 -1.90 -3.37
C LEU A 36 -20.17 -1.63 -4.56
N ALA A 37 -19.86 -2.63 -5.37
CA ALA A 37 -19.10 -2.44 -6.60
C ALA A 37 -19.83 -1.51 -7.58
N ALA A 38 -21.14 -1.70 -7.75
CA ALA A 38 -21.97 -0.82 -8.58
C ALA A 38 -22.04 0.61 -8.04
N GLU A 39 -22.07 0.79 -6.72
CA GLU A 39 -21.99 2.13 -6.08
C GLU A 39 -20.64 2.81 -6.34
N VAL A 40 -19.53 2.07 -6.23
CA VAL A 40 -18.19 2.58 -6.52
C VAL A 40 -18.07 3.01 -7.98
N ASP A 41 -18.62 2.24 -8.91
CA ASP A 41 -18.62 2.59 -10.34
C ASP A 41 -19.47 3.83 -10.62
N CYS A 42 -20.63 3.97 -9.95
CA CYS A 42 -21.45 5.17 -10.01
C CYS A 42 -20.69 6.40 -9.47
N MET A 43 -20.05 6.28 -8.30
CA MET A 43 -19.25 7.36 -7.71
C MET A 43 -18.06 7.77 -8.59
N ARG A 44 -17.41 6.80 -9.24
CA ARG A 44 -16.32 7.06 -10.19
C ARG A 44 -16.81 7.86 -11.40
N ALA A 45 -17.97 7.50 -11.95
CA ALA A 45 -18.58 8.23 -13.07
C ALA A 45 -18.97 9.67 -12.65
N GLN A 46 -19.54 9.84 -11.46
CA GLN A 46 -19.87 11.17 -10.93
C GLN A 46 -18.62 12.02 -10.70
N TYR A 47 -17.55 11.45 -10.15
CA TYR A 47 -16.27 12.15 -9.99
C TYR A 47 -15.68 12.57 -11.34
N ALA A 48 -15.70 11.70 -12.35
CA ALA A 48 -15.24 12.02 -13.70
C ALA A 48 -16.04 13.18 -14.34
N ILE A 49 -17.35 13.24 -14.11
CA ILE A 49 -18.19 14.36 -14.53
C ILE A 49 -17.74 15.67 -13.86
N TRP A 50 -17.48 15.65 -12.55
CA TRP A 50 -16.99 16.84 -11.82
C TRP A 50 -15.58 17.26 -12.25
N ALA A 51 -14.68 16.30 -12.44
CA ALA A 51 -13.32 16.55 -12.91
C ALA A 51 -13.29 17.14 -14.33
N SER A 52 -14.29 16.84 -15.17
CA SER A 52 -14.44 17.45 -16.49
C SER A 52 -14.82 18.94 -16.43
N LEU A 53 -15.44 19.37 -15.34
CA LEU A 53 -15.85 20.76 -15.11
C LEU A 53 -14.78 21.57 -14.36
N SER A 54 -14.11 20.92 -13.42
CA SER A 54 -13.03 21.49 -12.63
C SER A 54 -11.95 20.43 -12.44
N PRO A 55 -10.92 20.40 -13.32
CA PRO A 55 -9.86 19.42 -13.20
C PRO A 55 -9.11 19.61 -11.86
N PRO A 56 -8.80 18.53 -11.14
CA PRO A 56 -8.16 18.63 -9.83
C PRO A 56 -6.74 19.20 -9.97
N THR A 57 -6.39 20.09 -9.06
CA THR A 57 -5.05 20.66 -8.91
C THR A 57 -4.05 19.62 -8.39
N LEU A 58 -2.74 19.86 -8.56
CA LEU A 58 -1.71 18.93 -8.08
C LEU A 58 -1.84 18.58 -6.58
N PRO A 59 -2.12 19.54 -5.66
CA PRO A 59 -2.36 19.21 -4.25
C PRO A 59 -3.60 18.33 -4.02
N GLU A 60 -4.67 18.55 -4.78
CA GLU A 60 -5.90 17.74 -4.69
C GLU A 60 -5.66 16.32 -5.22
N ARG A 61 -4.88 16.15 -6.29
CA ARG A 61 -4.48 14.83 -6.79
C ARG A 61 -3.61 14.06 -5.80
N ILE A 62 -2.67 14.75 -5.15
CA ILE A 62 -1.83 14.16 -4.10
C ILE A 62 -2.68 13.79 -2.89
N PHE A 63 -3.63 14.64 -2.50
CA PHE A 63 -4.57 14.34 -1.42
C PHE A 63 -5.44 13.12 -1.73
N ASP A 64 -6.01 13.02 -2.94
CA ASP A 64 -6.81 11.88 -3.39
C ASP A 64 -5.98 10.58 -3.43
N LEU A 65 -4.72 10.66 -3.86
CA LEU A 65 -3.78 9.53 -3.83
C LEU A 65 -3.48 9.08 -2.39
N LEU A 66 -3.22 10.01 -1.48
CA LEU A 66 -2.96 9.73 -0.07
C LEU A 66 -4.19 9.13 0.63
N LEU A 67 -5.39 9.58 0.28
CA LEU A 67 -6.65 9.03 0.78
C LEU A 67 -6.85 7.57 0.32
N THR A 68 -6.51 7.28 -0.93
CA THR A 68 -6.60 5.93 -1.52
C THR A 68 -5.60 4.94 -0.90
N MET A 69 -4.41 5.42 -0.52
CA MET A 69 -3.36 4.61 0.11
C MET A 69 -3.62 4.29 1.59
N ASN A 70 -4.62 4.90 2.23
CA ASN A 70 -4.77 4.87 3.69
C ASN A 70 -5.96 4.00 4.20
N LEU A 71 -6.14 2.82 3.63
CA LEU A 71 -7.21 1.87 3.96
C LEU A 71 -7.19 1.36 5.42
N LEU A 72 -6.05 1.41 6.12
CA LEU A 72 -5.92 0.97 7.52
C LEU A 72 -6.17 2.08 8.57
N THR A 73 -6.23 3.35 8.17
CA THR A 73 -6.28 4.49 9.11
C THR A 73 -7.66 5.16 9.17
N GLN A 74 -8.66 4.59 8.50
CA GLN A 74 -10.04 5.09 8.47
C GLN A 74 -10.71 5.08 9.86
N ALA A 75 -10.30 4.19 10.77
CA ALA A 75 -10.89 4.11 12.12
C ALA A 75 -10.55 5.33 13.00
N ARG A 76 -9.37 5.96 12.84
CA ARG A 76 -8.94 7.12 13.64
C ARG A 76 -9.39 8.46 13.05
N HIS A 77 -9.57 8.55 11.73
CA HIS A 77 -10.01 9.76 11.04
C HIS A 77 -11.53 9.97 11.09
N TYR A 78 -12.29 8.96 11.51
CA TYR A 78 -13.74 9.00 11.60
C TYR A 78 -14.26 10.12 12.53
N ALA A 79 -13.57 10.40 13.63
CA ALA A 79 -13.93 11.48 14.55
C ALA A 79 -13.73 12.89 13.96
N ALA A 80 -12.65 13.10 13.19
CA ALA A 80 -12.40 14.36 12.47
C ALA A 80 -13.32 14.51 11.25
N SER A 81 -13.79 13.38 10.71
CA SER A 81 -14.70 13.33 9.58
C SER A 81 -16.10 13.82 9.99
N CYS A 82 -16.59 13.54 11.20
CA CYS A 82 -17.94 13.95 11.62
C CYS A 82 -18.20 15.47 11.53
N THR A 83 -17.23 16.33 11.84
CA THR A 83 -17.35 17.79 11.69
C THR A 83 -17.34 18.23 10.22
N TRP A 84 -16.51 17.60 9.39
CA TRP A 84 -16.45 17.84 7.95
C TRP A 84 -17.73 17.37 7.24
N TRP A 85 -18.26 16.19 7.60
CA TRP A 85 -19.53 15.65 7.11
C TRP A 85 -20.73 16.49 7.55
N ARG A 86 -20.72 17.07 8.75
CA ARG A 86 -21.76 18.01 9.21
C ARG A 86 -21.80 19.27 8.34
N ARG A 87 -20.63 19.78 7.94
CA ARG A 87 -20.47 20.94 7.03
C ARG A 87 -20.91 20.59 5.60
N ARG A 88 -20.54 19.41 5.09
CA ARG A 88 -20.99 18.90 3.76
C ARG A 88 -22.50 18.68 3.71
N SER A 89 -23.10 18.15 4.77
CA SER A 89 -24.55 17.92 4.88
C SER A 89 -25.35 19.22 4.85
N PHE A 90 -24.81 20.27 5.49
CA PHE A 90 -25.39 21.62 5.45
C PHE A 90 -25.32 22.22 4.03
N THR A 91 -24.18 22.06 3.34
CA THR A 91 -24.02 22.49 1.94
C THR A 91 -25.00 21.76 1.02
N LEU A 92 -25.14 20.44 1.15
CA LEU A 92 -26.06 19.65 0.33
C LEU A 92 -27.53 20.02 0.58
N ALA A 93 -27.94 20.19 1.84
CA ALA A 93 -29.28 20.65 2.19
C ALA A 93 -29.58 22.07 1.65
N THR A 94 -28.56 22.93 1.64
CA THR A 94 -28.65 24.27 1.06
C THR A 94 -28.83 24.22 -0.46
N VAL A 95 -28.04 23.40 -1.15
CA VAL A 95 -28.16 23.18 -2.60
C VAL A 95 -29.52 22.57 -2.96
N LEU A 96 -30.02 21.60 -2.19
CA LEU A 96 -31.36 21.01 -2.37
C LEU A 96 -32.47 22.08 -2.27
N ASN A 97 -32.41 22.93 -1.24
CA ASN A 97 -33.35 24.03 -1.06
C ASN A 97 -33.25 25.09 -2.17
N MET A 98 -32.07 25.29 -2.76
CA MET A 98 -31.87 26.18 -3.91
C MET A 98 -32.36 25.58 -5.22
N LEU A 99 -32.21 24.26 -5.43
CA LEU A 99 -32.69 23.56 -6.62
C LEU A 99 -34.22 23.43 -6.68
N ALA A 100 -34.87 23.33 -5.51
CA ALA A 100 -36.32 23.24 -5.37
C ALA A 100 -37.07 24.56 -5.66
N ARG A 101 -36.37 25.70 -5.63
CA ARG A 101 -36.96 27.03 -5.91
C ARG A 101 -36.50 27.53 -7.29
N PRO A 102 -37.42 27.86 -8.22
CA PRO A 102 -37.04 28.37 -9.53
C PRO A 102 -36.27 29.71 -9.42
N GLY A 103 -35.23 29.89 -10.24
CA GLY A 103 -34.48 31.15 -10.35
C GLY A 103 -33.33 31.39 -9.36
N ARG A 104 -33.04 30.46 -8.44
CA ARG A 104 -31.92 30.62 -7.48
C ARG A 104 -30.54 30.21 -8.01
N LEU A 105 -30.49 29.38 -9.06
CA LEU A 105 -29.25 28.93 -9.68
C LEU A 105 -29.28 29.18 -11.20
N PRO A 106 -29.39 30.46 -11.63
CA PRO A 106 -29.56 30.80 -13.05
C PRO A 106 -28.36 30.38 -13.90
N ALA A 107 -27.15 30.32 -13.32
CA ALA A 107 -25.97 29.82 -14.00
C ALA A 107 -26.07 28.33 -14.35
N TRP A 108 -26.69 27.51 -13.48
CA TRP A 108 -26.81 26.06 -13.68
C TRP A 108 -27.99 25.69 -14.57
N GLU A 109 -29.01 26.56 -14.62
CA GLU A 109 -30.14 26.45 -15.56
C GLU A 109 -29.73 26.83 -16.99
N ARG A 110 -28.81 27.78 -17.15
CA ARG A 110 -28.28 28.21 -18.45
C ARG A 110 -27.13 27.35 -18.96
N ALA A 111 -26.34 26.74 -18.07
CA ALA A 111 -25.24 25.87 -18.44
C ALA A 111 -25.77 24.55 -19.01
N LYS A 112 -25.25 24.15 -20.18
CA LYS A 112 -25.56 22.84 -20.78
C LYS A 112 -24.93 21.70 -19.98
N ALA A 113 -25.60 20.55 -19.97
CA ALA A 113 -25.06 19.34 -19.35
C ALA A 113 -23.73 18.92 -20.01
N PRO A 114 -22.68 18.60 -19.23
CA PRO A 114 -21.40 18.13 -19.74
C PRO A 114 -21.55 16.86 -20.59
N GLY A 115 -20.73 16.70 -21.63
CA GLY A 115 -20.72 15.52 -22.50
C GLY A 115 -20.66 14.18 -21.75
N PRO A 116 -19.73 14.01 -20.78
CA PRO A 116 -19.65 12.79 -19.97
C PRO A 116 -20.93 12.52 -19.15
N ALA A 117 -21.57 13.58 -18.64
CA ALA A 117 -22.80 13.45 -17.86
C ALA A 117 -24.00 13.08 -18.73
N ARG A 118 -24.07 13.63 -19.96
CA ARG A 118 -25.11 13.30 -20.91
C ARG A 118 -25.04 11.85 -21.38
N ALA A 119 -23.82 11.35 -21.62
CA ALA A 119 -23.58 9.96 -21.98
C ALA A 119 -23.95 9.02 -20.81
N PHE A 120 -23.48 9.31 -19.60
CA PHE A 120 -23.72 8.46 -18.43
C PHE A 120 -25.21 8.40 -18.03
N TYR A 121 -25.90 9.54 -18.01
CA TYR A 121 -27.32 9.63 -17.61
C TYR A 121 -28.32 9.51 -18.75
N ALA A 122 -27.86 9.29 -19.98
CA ALA A 122 -28.68 9.31 -21.19
C ALA A 122 -29.60 10.55 -21.27
N LEU A 123 -29.04 11.74 -21.02
CA LEU A 123 -29.82 12.98 -20.98
C LEU A 123 -30.07 13.57 -22.38
N PRO A 124 -31.23 14.23 -22.59
CA PRO A 124 -31.53 14.96 -23.82
C PRO A 124 -30.44 15.99 -24.20
N PRO A 125 -30.28 16.34 -25.48
CA PRO A 125 -29.24 17.26 -25.96
C PRO A 125 -29.40 18.71 -25.46
N ASP A 126 -30.60 19.07 -25.03
CA ASP A 126 -30.98 20.34 -24.41
C ASP A 126 -30.94 20.32 -22.87
N ALA A 127 -30.55 19.20 -22.26
CA ALA A 127 -30.49 19.07 -20.81
C ALA A 127 -29.52 20.07 -20.18
N SER A 128 -29.95 20.66 -19.06
CA SER A 128 -29.17 21.63 -18.31
C SER A 128 -28.25 20.95 -17.30
N PHE A 129 -27.24 21.67 -16.82
CA PHE A 129 -26.39 21.20 -15.73
C PHE A 129 -27.21 20.93 -14.45
N LYS A 130 -28.29 21.69 -14.24
CA LYS A 130 -29.27 21.42 -13.17
C LYS A 130 -29.86 20.01 -13.24
N ASP A 131 -30.10 19.48 -14.45
CA ASP A 131 -30.67 18.14 -14.64
C ASP A 131 -29.66 17.04 -14.35
N VAL A 132 -28.37 17.28 -14.63
CA VAL A 132 -27.27 16.40 -14.23
C VAL A 132 -27.19 16.29 -12.71
N VAL A 133 -27.22 17.44 -12.01
CA VAL A 133 -27.16 17.46 -10.54
C VAL A 133 -28.37 16.74 -9.93
N ARG A 134 -29.57 16.88 -10.53
CA ARG A 134 -30.76 16.13 -10.09
C ARG A 134 -30.59 14.62 -10.24
N ARG A 135 -29.97 14.15 -11.33
CA ARG A 135 -29.70 12.72 -11.54
C ARG A 135 -28.66 12.18 -10.55
N MET A 136 -27.56 12.89 -10.34
CA MET A 136 -26.55 12.53 -9.32
C MET A 136 -27.16 12.42 -7.92
N MET A 137 -28.05 13.35 -7.56
CA MET A 137 -28.74 13.30 -6.28
C MET A 137 -29.74 12.13 -6.17
N ALA A 138 -30.37 11.73 -7.28
CA ALA A 138 -31.26 10.57 -7.29
C ALA A 138 -30.47 9.27 -7.07
N ASP A 139 -29.29 9.14 -7.67
CA ASP A 139 -28.39 8.00 -7.43
C ASP A 139 -27.96 7.94 -5.96
N GLU A 140 -27.53 9.06 -5.39
CA GLU A 140 -27.12 9.17 -3.98
C GLU A 140 -28.27 8.86 -3.00
N ALA A 141 -29.51 9.23 -3.35
CA ALA A 141 -30.68 8.87 -2.57
C ALA A 141 -31.01 7.36 -2.66
N SER A 142 -30.84 6.78 -3.85
CA SER A 142 -31.01 5.34 -4.09
C SER A 142 -29.95 4.52 -3.35
N ALA A 143 -28.67 4.90 -3.46
CA ALA A 143 -27.55 4.27 -2.75
C ALA A 143 -27.76 4.31 -1.23
N ARG A 144 -28.20 5.46 -0.68
CA ARG A 144 -28.55 5.56 0.74
C ARG A 144 -29.65 4.59 1.16
N ALA A 145 -30.71 4.47 0.37
CA ALA A 145 -31.83 3.57 0.68
C ALA A 145 -31.39 2.10 0.64
N ILE A 146 -30.61 1.73 -0.37
CA ILE A 146 -30.03 0.39 -0.55
C ILE A 146 -29.11 0.05 0.62
N ASN A 147 -28.19 0.94 1.00
CA ASN A 147 -27.25 0.69 2.10
C ASN A 147 -27.97 0.54 3.45
N HIS A 148 -29.02 1.35 3.71
CA HIS A 148 -29.85 1.15 4.89
C HIS A 148 -30.63 -0.17 4.90
N GLN A 149 -31.09 -0.65 3.74
CA GLN A 149 -31.77 -1.94 3.63
C GLN A 149 -30.80 -3.09 3.84
N LEU A 150 -29.64 -3.03 3.18
CA LEU A 150 -28.61 -4.04 3.28
C LEU A 150 -28.08 -4.13 4.72
N ALA A 151 -27.84 -3.00 5.40
CA ALA A 151 -27.38 -2.94 6.79
C ALA A 151 -28.30 -3.68 7.78
N GLY A 152 -29.59 -3.80 7.45
CA GLY A 152 -30.59 -4.52 8.23
C GLY A 152 -30.63 -6.03 8.00
N LEU A 153 -29.87 -6.57 7.03
CA LEU A 153 -29.87 -7.99 6.68
C LEU A 153 -28.96 -8.80 7.61
N ALA A 154 -29.53 -9.81 8.27
CA ALA A 154 -28.76 -10.78 9.03
C ALA A 154 -28.04 -11.78 8.08
N PRO A 155 -26.75 -12.09 8.32
CA PRO A 155 -26.03 -13.06 7.49
C PRO A 155 -26.67 -14.46 7.57
N GLY A 156 -26.98 -15.06 6.41
CA GLY A 156 -27.42 -16.46 6.29
C GLY A 156 -28.92 -16.72 6.10
N ARG A 157 -29.78 -15.69 6.00
CA ARG A 157 -31.16 -15.90 5.50
C ARG A 157 -31.19 -15.66 3.99
N PRO A 158 -31.67 -16.61 3.16
CA PRO A 158 -31.87 -16.36 1.74
C PRO A 158 -32.96 -15.30 1.58
N THR A 159 -32.58 -14.12 1.12
CA THR A 159 -33.53 -13.10 0.67
C THR A 159 -33.81 -13.31 -0.81
N ASP A 160 -35.08 -13.19 -1.20
CA ASP A 160 -35.49 -13.22 -2.60
C ASP A 160 -34.64 -12.22 -3.40
N ALA A 161 -33.90 -12.72 -4.38
CA ALA A 161 -32.96 -11.97 -5.23
C ALA A 161 -33.61 -10.86 -6.09
N ARG A 162 -34.85 -10.48 -5.80
CA ARG A 162 -35.63 -9.46 -6.50
C ARG A 162 -35.66 -8.09 -5.80
N ALA A 163 -35.13 -7.96 -4.58
CA ALA A 163 -35.22 -6.70 -3.83
C ALA A 163 -34.13 -5.66 -4.18
N ALA A 164 -33.01 -6.06 -4.79
CA ALA A 164 -31.99 -5.14 -5.26
C ALA A 164 -32.14 -4.95 -6.77
N ALA A 165 -33.02 -4.03 -7.19
CA ALA A 165 -32.92 -3.52 -8.55
C ALA A 165 -31.52 -2.90 -8.70
N PRO A 166 -30.69 -3.34 -9.66
CA PRO A 166 -29.39 -2.73 -9.86
C PRO A 166 -29.60 -1.24 -10.09
N LEU A 167 -28.82 -0.40 -9.40
CA LEU A 167 -28.53 0.95 -9.89
C LEU A 167 -28.23 0.77 -11.38
N ARG A 168 -29.02 1.39 -12.26
CA ARG A 168 -28.76 1.37 -13.71
C ARG A 168 -27.41 2.04 -13.94
N ALA A 169 -26.32 1.30 -13.77
CA ALA A 169 -25.10 1.52 -14.49
C ALA A 169 -25.45 1.14 -15.93
N ALA A 170 -25.87 2.12 -16.72
CA ALA A 170 -25.61 2.00 -18.14
C ALA A 170 -24.08 1.80 -18.23
N PRO A 171 -23.57 0.70 -18.79
CA PRO A 171 -22.16 0.63 -19.10
C PRO A 171 -21.84 1.89 -19.91
N LEU A 172 -20.69 2.50 -19.64
CA LEU A 172 -20.09 3.47 -20.55
C LEU A 172 -19.76 2.72 -21.85
N GLU A 173 -20.76 2.39 -22.65
CA GLU A 173 -20.59 2.37 -24.08
C GLU A 173 -20.37 3.83 -24.45
N ILE A 174 -19.10 4.23 -24.46
CA ILE A 174 -18.63 5.30 -25.33
C ILE A 174 -19.24 4.95 -26.68
N ALA A 175 -20.22 5.75 -27.11
CA ALA A 175 -20.91 5.56 -28.37
C ALA A 175 -19.86 5.49 -29.48
N ALA A 176 -19.52 4.27 -29.87
CA ALA A 176 -18.79 3.94 -31.09
C ALA A 176 -19.77 4.18 -32.25
N THR A 177 -20.05 5.45 -32.52
CA THR A 177 -20.68 5.85 -33.78
C THR A 177 -19.62 5.74 -34.85
N GLY A 178 -19.66 4.61 -35.55
CA GLY A 178 -18.67 4.15 -36.51
C GLY A 178 -18.03 2.89 -35.96
N GLU A 179 -18.15 1.77 -36.68
CA GLU A 179 -17.27 0.63 -36.44
C GLU A 179 -15.84 1.17 -36.32
N PRO A 180 -15.17 1.04 -35.16
CA PRO A 180 -13.77 1.33 -35.12
C PRO A 180 -13.11 0.26 -35.98
N VAL A 181 -12.64 0.68 -37.16
CA VAL A 181 -11.81 -0.17 -38.03
C VAL A 181 -10.57 -0.67 -37.25
N PHE A 182 -10.26 -0.08 -36.08
CA PHE A 182 -9.19 -0.49 -35.20
C PHE A 182 -9.59 -0.43 -33.71
N GLU A 183 -9.50 -1.59 -33.08
CA GLU A 183 -9.42 -1.76 -31.63
C GLU A 183 -8.03 -1.27 -31.17
N ALA A 184 -7.98 -0.34 -30.21
CA ALA A 184 -6.73 0.26 -29.73
C ALA A 184 -5.81 -0.83 -29.18
N THR A 185 -4.63 -1.00 -29.79
CA THR A 185 -3.68 -2.07 -29.47
C THR A 185 -2.99 -1.91 -28.11
N GLY A 186 -3.29 -0.85 -27.34
CA GLY A 186 -2.72 -0.63 -26.00
C GLY A 186 -1.22 -0.29 -25.98
N VAL A 187 -0.61 -0.07 -27.15
CA VAL A 187 0.84 0.18 -27.27
C VAL A 187 1.09 1.60 -27.78
N PRO A 188 1.56 2.53 -26.92
CA PRO A 188 1.72 3.95 -27.28
C PRO A 188 2.71 4.19 -28.43
N LEU A 189 3.68 3.29 -28.64
CA LEU A 189 4.65 3.37 -29.75
C LEU A 189 4.02 3.03 -31.10
N VAL A 190 3.11 2.05 -31.14
CA VAL A 190 2.42 1.61 -32.36
C VAL A 190 1.38 2.66 -32.75
N ASP A 191 0.64 3.19 -31.77
CA ASP A 191 -0.35 4.25 -31.99
C ASP A 191 0.32 5.55 -32.50
N GLU A 192 1.50 5.89 -31.99
CA GLU A 192 2.27 7.04 -32.46
C GLU A 192 2.73 6.88 -33.91
N LEU A 193 3.24 5.70 -34.28
CA LEU A 193 3.69 5.41 -35.64
C LEU A 193 2.52 5.30 -36.63
N MET A 194 1.39 4.70 -36.23
CA MET A 194 0.17 4.63 -37.04
C MET A 194 -0.52 6.00 -37.22
N GLY A 195 -0.28 6.95 -36.31
CA GLY A 195 -0.76 8.33 -36.45
C GLY A 195 0.00 9.16 -37.51
N MET A 196 1.09 8.64 -38.09
CA MET A 196 1.89 9.34 -39.08
C MET A 196 1.33 9.15 -40.49
N ARG A 197 1.18 10.24 -41.23
CA ARG A 197 0.54 10.27 -42.55
C ARG A 197 1.36 9.68 -43.71
N SER A 198 2.60 9.21 -43.47
CA SER A 198 3.44 8.64 -44.53
C SER A 198 4.41 7.58 -44.00
N LEU A 199 4.62 6.54 -44.81
CA LEU A 199 5.53 5.44 -44.53
C LEU A 199 6.99 5.93 -44.37
N ASP A 200 7.41 6.89 -45.17
CA ASP A 200 8.77 7.44 -45.13
C ASP A 200 9.05 8.17 -43.80
N ALA A 201 8.06 8.90 -43.26
CA ALA A 201 8.19 9.56 -41.97
C ALA A 201 8.26 8.55 -40.82
N ALA A 202 7.43 7.50 -40.85
CA ALA A 202 7.45 6.43 -39.87
C ALA A 202 8.78 5.64 -39.92
N ALA A 203 9.32 5.38 -41.11
CA ALA A 203 10.60 4.71 -41.31
C ALA A 203 11.78 5.55 -40.79
N GLN A 204 11.81 6.85 -41.10
CA GLN A 204 12.87 7.74 -40.60
C GLN A 204 12.86 7.87 -39.08
N LEU A 205 11.68 8.03 -38.46
CA LEU A 205 11.58 8.11 -37.01
C LEU A 205 11.99 6.79 -36.35
N SER A 206 11.56 5.66 -36.91
CA SER A 206 11.93 4.33 -36.41
C SER A 206 13.45 4.14 -36.50
N LEU A 207 14.07 4.53 -37.60
CA LEU A 207 15.52 4.47 -37.77
C LEU A 207 16.25 5.37 -36.76
N GLN A 208 15.79 6.62 -36.58
CA GLN A 208 16.38 7.55 -35.60
C GLN A 208 16.29 7.01 -34.17
N ARG A 209 15.14 6.47 -33.77
CA ARG A 209 14.95 5.86 -32.44
C ARG A 209 15.79 4.60 -32.26
N ALA A 210 15.86 3.73 -33.27
CA ALA A 210 16.71 2.53 -33.22
C ALA A 210 18.20 2.89 -33.03
N VAL A 211 18.70 3.87 -33.78
CA VAL A 211 20.08 4.36 -33.66
C VAL A 211 20.32 4.98 -32.28
N LEU A 212 19.41 5.85 -31.82
CA LEU A 212 19.52 6.49 -30.51
C LEU A 212 19.54 5.47 -29.38
N VAL A 213 18.66 4.47 -29.42
CA VAL A 213 18.59 3.40 -28.42
C VAL A 213 19.84 2.51 -28.47
N ALA A 214 20.32 2.12 -29.65
CA ALA A 214 21.53 1.31 -29.79
C ALA A 214 22.78 2.05 -29.27
N VAL A 215 22.97 3.32 -29.66
CA VAL A 215 24.08 4.15 -29.20
C VAL A 215 23.98 4.42 -27.69
N GLY A 216 22.78 4.76 -27.22
CA GLY A 216 22.51 5.00 -25.79
C GLY A 216 22.77 3.75 -24.95
N ALA A 217 22.36 2.57 -25.42
CA ALA A 217 22.62 1.31 -24.74
C ALA A 217 24.11 0.97 -24.68
N LEU A 218 24.85 1.16 -25.78
CA LEU A 218 26.28 0.92 -25.83
C LEU A 218 27.04 1.90 -24.91
N ALA A 219 26.76 3.20 -25.04
CA ALA A 219 27.37 4.25 -24.22
C ALA A 219 27.04 4.06 -22.73
N GLY A 220 25.77 3.78 -22.40
CA GLY A 220 25.32 3.51 -21.05
C GLY A 220 25.99 2.28 -20.43
N THR A 221 26.10 1.18 -21.19
CA THR A 221 26.79 -0.04 -20.71
C THR A 221 28.27 0.21 -20.45
N LEU A 222 28.95 0.97 -21.32
CA LEU A 222 30.34 1.36 -21.12
C LEU A 222 30.51 2.28 -19.89
N LEU A 223 29.63 3.26 -19.72
CA LEU A 223 29.61 4.16 -18.58
C LEU A 223 29.40 3.40 -17.27
N LEU A 224 28.39 2.53 -17.20
CA LEU A 224 28.11 1.71 -16.03
C LEU A 224 29.31 0.81 -15.68
N ARG A 225 29.98 0.23 -16.68
CA ARG A 225 31.22 -0.55 -16.48
C ARG A 225 32.40 0.30 -16.02
N ALA A 226 32.48 1.56 -16.44
CA ALA A 226 33.53 2.49 -15.99
C ALA A 226 33.29 2.91 -14.54
N ILE A 227 32.04 3.23 -14.19
CA ILE A 227 31.61 3.59 -12.83
C ILE A 227 31.84 2.41 -11.88
N ASP A 228 31.42 1.19 -12.26
CA ASP A 228 31.61 -0.01 -11.42
C ASP A 228 33.10 -0.30 -11.18
N ARG A 229 33.95 -0.15 -12.20
CA ARG A 229 35.42 -0.28 -12.04
C ARG A 229 36.02 0.79 -11.12
N TYR A 230 35.53 2.03 -11.17
CA TYR A 230 36.06 3.15 -10.39
C TYR A 230 35.56 3.13 -8.93
N PHE A 231 34.26 2.91 -8.73
CA PHE A 231 33.60 3.00 -7.43
C PHE A 231 33.44 1.67 -6.70
N GLY A 232 33.38 0.53 -7.42
CA GLY A 232 33.19 -0.78 -6.79
C GLY A 232 34.23 -1.07 -5.70
N ARG A 233 35.50 -0.68 -5.93
CA ARG A 233 36.60 -0.82 -4.95
C ARG A 233 36.56 0.16 -3.78
N ARG A 234 35.86 1.29 -3.92
CA ARG A 234 35.74 2.31 -2.85
C ARG A 234 34.51 2.08 -1.97
N ILE A 235 33.42 1.56 -2.54
CA ILE A 235 32.18 1.27 -1.83
C ILE A 235 32.36 0.08 -0.86
N GLU A 236 33.29 -0.84 -1.14
CA GLU A 236 33.59 -2.01 -0.29
C GLU A 236 34.64 -1.77 0.82
N LYS A 237 35.13 -0.52 1.02
CA LYS A 237 36.10 -0.27 2.09
C LYS A 237 35.47 -0.45 3.48
N LYS A 238 35.94 -1.50 4.16
CA LYS A 238 35.63 -1.86 5.56
C LYS A 238 35.90 -0.67 6.49
N GLY A 239 34.88 -0.23 7.24
CA GLY A 239 35.03 0.74 8.34
C GLY A 239 34.31 2.08 8.23
N SER A 240 33.47 2.35 7.21
CA SER A 240 32.67 3.60 7.16
C SER A 240 31.20 3.40 7.52
N ASN A 241 30.54 4.49 7.91
CA ASN A 241 29.09 4.59 8.09
C ASN A 241 28.34 4.00 6.88
N PHE A 242 27.30 3.19 7.12
CA PHE A 242 26.46 2.67 6.04
C PHE A 242 25.80 3.82 5.30
N ASN A 243 26.10 3.97 4.03
CA ASN A 243 25.35 4.87 3.17
C ASN A 243 24.40 4.03 2.32
N ALA A 244 23.13 3.96 2.76
CA ALA A 244 22.08 3.17 2.11
C ALA A 244 21.89 3.55 0.64
N LEU A 245 22.02 4.84 0.31
CA LEU A 245 21.92 5.32 -1.08
C LEU A 245 23.05 4.75 -1.93
N THR A 246 24.30 4.77 -1.45
CA THR A 246 25.43 4.21 -2.20
C THR A 246 25.34 2.70 -2.36
N ALA A 247 24.86 1.99 -1.34
CA ALA A 247 24.64 0.54 -1.42
C ALA A 247 23.51 0.19 -2.39
N ALA A 248 22.42 0.97 -2.40
CA ALA A 248 21.31 0.78 -3.35
C ALA A 248 21.77 1.03 -4.79
N VAL A 249 22.48 2.14 -5.04
CA VAL A 249 23.04 2.46 -6.35
C VAL A 249 24.03 1.37 -6.79
N ALA A 250 24.90 0.90 -5.89
CA ALA A 250 25.83 -0.18 -6.17
C ALA A 250 25.14 -1.50 -6.55
N SER A 251 24.07 -1.84 -5.84
CA SER A 251 23.29 -3.06 -6.10
C SER A 251 22.56 -3.04 -7.43
N ALA A 252 22.22 -1.85 -7.95
CA ALA A 252 21.54 -1.69 -9.23
C ALA A 252 22.51 -1.75 -10.43
N PHE A 253 23.82 -1.49 -10.25
CA PHE A 253 24.75 -1.41 -11.38
C PHE A 253 24.86 -2.70 -12.19
N ARG A 254 25.09 -3.85 -11.54
CA ARG A 254 25.22 -5.14 -12.24
C ARG A 254 23.93 -5.54 -12.98
N PRO A 255 22.74 -5.46 -12.34
CA PRO A 255 21.46 -5.61 -13.03
C PRO A 255 21.32 -4.71 -14.25
N CYS A 256 21.56 -3.41 -14.09
CA CYS A 256 21.40 -2.44 -15.18
C CYS A 256 22.36 -2.70 -16.34
N GLN A 257 23.60 -3.13 -16.09
CA GLN A 257 24.56 -3.45 -17.16
C GLN A 257 24.08 -4.59 -18.08
N VAL A 258 23.32 -5.55 -17.54
CA VAL A 258 22.78 -6.68 -18.31
C VAL A 258 21.41 -6.34 -18.90
N LEU A 259 20.59 -5.59 -18.16
CA LEU A 259 19.24 -5.19 -18.58
C LEU A 259 19.27 -4.22 -19.77
N LEU A 260 20.18 -3.24 -19.78
CA LEU A 260 20.24 -2.19 -20.80
C LEU A 260 20.35 -2.73 -22.24
N PRO A 261 21.30 -3.63 -22.59
CA PRO A 261 21.39 -4.18 -23.94
C PRO A 261 20.21 -5.10 -24.29
N TYR A 262 19.68 -5.84 -23.31
CA TYR A 262 18.50 -6.68 -23.52
C TYR A 262 17.27 -5.84 -23.86
N TRP A 263 16.98 -4.81 -23.05
CA TRP A 263 15.87 -3.90 -23.25
C TRP A 263 15.99 -3.15 -24.58
N ALA A 264 17.19 -2.70 -24.94
CA ALA A 264 17.45 -2.06 -26.22
C ALA A 264 17.16 -3.00 -27.41
N GLY A 265 17.58 -4.26 -27.32
CA GLY A 265 17.28 -5.28 -28.33
C GLY A 265 15.77 -5.55 -28.46
N ALA A 266 15.08 -5.74 -27.34
CA ALA A 266 13.64 -5.93 -27.32
C ALA A 266 12.89 -4.72 -27.91
N TYR A 267 13.29 -3.50 -27.54
CA TYR A 267 12.69 -2.27 -28.06
C TYR A 267 12.88 -2.12 -29.57
N ILE A 268 14.08 -2.42 -30.10
CA ILE A 268 14.35 -2.38 -31.55
C ILE A 268 13.51 -3.42 -32.30
N LEU A 269 13.32 -4.62 -31.74
CA LEU A 269 12.43 -5.63 -32.31
C LEU A 269 10.98 -5.17 -32.34
N THR A 270 10.47 -4.59 -31.26
CA THR A 270 9.12 -4.01 -31.20
C THR A 270 8.95 -2.88 -32.21
N LEU A 271 9.96 -2.02 -32.36
CA LEU A 271 9.95 -0.92 -33.33
C LEU A 271 9.93 -1.42 -34.78
N GLY A 272 10.74 -2.45 -35.11
CA GLY A 272 10.73 -3.08 -36.42
C GLY A 272 9.39 -3.75 -36.74
N SER A 273 8.80 -4.41 -35.75
CA SER A 273 7.47 -5.02 -35.88
C SER A 273 6.37 -3.96 -36.05
N ALA A 274 6.42 -2.85 -35.31
CA ALA A 274 5.50 -1.73 -35.47
C ALA A 274 5.60 -1.07 -36.86
N LEU A 275 6.82 -0.87 -37.36
CA LEU A 275 7.04 -0.34 -38.71
C LEU A 275 6.46 -1.27 -39.79
N ALA A 276 6.60 -2.59 -39.61
CA ALA A 276 6.00 -3.57 -40.51
C ALA A 276 4.45 -3.54 -40.47
N GLN A 277 3.83 -3.22 -39.32
CA GLN A 277 2.38 -3.00 -39.23
C GLN A 277 1.96 -1.74 -40.00
N VAL A 278 2.70 -0.63 -39.87
CA VAL A 278 2.42 0.61 -40.63
C VAL A 278 2.57 0.38 -42.13
N ALA A 279 3.63 -0.32 -42.56
CA ALA A 279 3.83 -0.69 -43.95
C ALA A 279 2.67 -1.54 -44.51
N ALA A 280 2.17 -2.49 -43.72
CA ALA A 280 1.04 -3.33 -44.09
C ALA A 280 -0.27 -2.55 -44.30
N VAL A 281 -0.47 -1.45 -43.55
CA VAL A 281 -1.69 -0.63 -43.60
C VAL A 281 -1.64 0.40 -44.72
N GLU A 282 -0.47 1.00 -44.98
CA GLU A 282 -0.28 2.02 -46.04
C GLU A 282 -0.17 1.41 -47.45
N MET A 283 0.23 0.14 -47.57
CA MET A 283 0.24 -0.55 -48.86
C MET A 283 -1.18 -0.85 -49.36
N LYS A 284 -1.42 -0.73 -50.67
CA LYS A 284 -2.71 -1.12 -51.27
C LYS A 284 -2.99 -2.59 -50.95
N LYS A 285 -4.25 -2.93 -50.62
CA LYS A 285 -4.68 -4.31 -50.27
C LYS A 285 -4.19 -5.38 -51.27
N ALA A 286 -4.14 -5.07 -52.56
CA ALA A 286 -3.67 -6.00 -53.59
C ALA A 286 -2.15 -6.24 -53.55
N ASP A 287 -1.36 -5.19 -53.32
CA ASP A 287 0.11 -5.26 -53.27
C ASP A 287 0.57 -5.94 -51.98
N PHE A 288 -0.10 -5.65 -50.85
CA PHE A 288 0.14 -6.33 -49.59
C PHE A 288 -0.28 -7.82 -49.64
N ALA A 289 -1.43 -8.12 -50.25
CA ALA A 289 -1.87 -9.50 -50.45
C ALA A 289 -0.91 -10.29 -51.36
N ALA A 290 -0.32 -9.65 -52.39
CA ALA A 290 0.69 -10.27 -53.24
C ALA A 290 1.99 -10.54 -52.47
N LEU A 291 2.45 -9.58 -51.65
CA LEU A 291 3.65 -9.72 -50.80
C LEU A 291 3.49 -10.85 -49.77
N CYS A 292 2.31 -10.95 -49.15
CA CYS A 292 1.98 -11.97 -48.17
C CYS A 292 1.48 -13.29 -48.78
N ARG A 293 1.56 -13.48 -50.10
CA ARG A 293 1.06 -14.68 -50.81
C ARG A 293 -0.37 -15.07 -50.41
N GLY A 294 -1.25 -14.09 -50.28
CA GLY A 294 -2.66 -14.26 -49.90
C GLY A 294 -2.96 -14.38 -48.39
N HIS A 295 -1.95 -14.46 -47.51
CA HIS A 295 -2.14 -14.66 -46.06
C HIS A 295 -1.99 -13.34 -45.27
N SER A 296 -2.50 -12.23 -45.80
CA SER A 296 -2.31 -10.88 -45.25
C SER A 296 -2.89 -10.68 -43.84
N SER A 297 -4.03 -11.30 -43.53
CA SER A 297 -4.65 -11.25 -42.21
C SER A 297 -3.87 -12.03 -41.14
N GLU A 298 -3.34 -13.20 -41.50
CA GLU A 298 -2.54 -14.04 -40.61
C GLU A 298 -1.20 -13.39 -40.26
N VAL A 299 -0.54 -12.79 -41.26
CA VAL A 299 0.73 -12.06 -41.05
C VAL A 299 0.52 -10.86 -40.13
N LEU A 300 -0.54 -10.08 -40.33
CA LEU A 300 -0.83 -8.93 -39.47
C LEU A 300 -1.20 -9.36 -38.03
N GLY A 301 -1.95 -10.46 -37.89
CA GLY A 301 -2.26 -11.06 -36.59
C GLY A 301 -1.00 -11.55 -35.86
N ALA A 302 -0.11 -12.26 -36.55
CA ALA A 302 1.16 -12.74 -36.00
C ALA A 302 2.06 -11.58 -35.54
N LEU A 303 2.09 -10.48 -36.31
CA LEU A 303 2.89 -9.31 -36.01
C LEU A 303 2.39 -8.57 -34.74
N LYS A 304 1.06 -8.52 -34.54
CA LYS A 304 0.44 -7.97 -33.32
C LYS A 304 0.73 -8.83 -32.09
N VAL A 305 0.59 -10.15 -32.22
CA VAL A 305 0.93 -11.10 -31.14
C VAL A 305 2.42 -10.98 -30.78
N PHE A 306 3.30 -10.86 -31.77
CA PHE A 306 4.73 -10.67 -31.54
C PHE A 306 5.04 -9.36 -30.82
N THR A 307 4.43 -8.22 -31.22
CA THR A 307 4.63 -6.95 -30.49
C THR A 307 4.18 -7.03 -29.04
N GLN A 308 3.02 -7.63 -28.79
CA GLN A 308 2.49 -7.79 -27.44
C GLN A 308 3.43 -8.67 -26.60
N PHE A 309 3.82 -9.82 -27.14
CA PHE A 309 4.73 -10.75 -26.47
C PHE A 309 6.09 -10.12 -26.15
N ALA A 310 6.66 -9.35 -27.09
CA ALA A 310 7.94 -8.66 -26.86
C ALA A 310 7.85 -7.61 -25.74
N GLN A 311 6.71 -6.92 -25.64
CA GLN A 311 6.46 -5.93 -24.59
C GLN A 311 6.24 -6.59 -23.22
N ASP A 312 5.37 -7.59 -23.15
CA ASP A 312 5.10 -8.34 -21.90
C ASP A 312 6.37 -9.01 -21.36
N THR A 313 7.20 -9.55 -22.27
CA THR A 313 8.52 -10.10 -21.92
C THR A 313 9.44 -9.03 -21.34
N GLY A 314 9.39 -7.80 -21.86
CA GLY A 314 10.17 -6.67 -21.37
C GLY A 314 9.82 -6.29 -19.92
N GLU A 315 8.53 -6.28 -19.57
CA GLU A 315 8.06 -6.03 -18.21
C GLU A 315 8.51 -7.13 -17.24
N LEU A 316 8.37 -8.40 -17.63
CA LEU A 316 8.82 -9.54 -16.83
C LEU A 316 10.33 -9.48 -16.56
N VAL A 317 11.12 -9.16 -17.58
CA VAL A 317 12.57 -9.04 -17.44
C VAL A 317 12.92 -7.90 -16.48
N LEU A 318 12.26 -6.73 -16.59
CA LEU A 318 12.46 -5.62 -15.66
C LEU A 318 12.19 -6.05 -14.21
N ILE A 319 11.11 -6.80 -13.96
CA ILE A 319 10.78 -7.33 -12.62
C ILE A 319 11.87 -8.27 -12.09
N ILE A 320 12.39 -9.17 -12.93
CA ILE A 320 13.47 -10.10 -12.55
C ILE A 320 14.74 -9.34 -12.16
N PHE A 321 15.14 -8.34 -12.96
CA PHE A 321 16.33 -7.54 -12.68
C PHE A 321 16.15 -6.64 -11.44
N ALA A 322 14.96 -6.11 -11.20
CA ALA A 322 14.64 -5.37 -9.98
C ALA A 322 14.72 -6.27 -8.73
N ALA A 323 14.19 -7.50 -8.82
CA ALA A 323 14.30 -8.49 -7.73
C ALA A 323 15.77 -8.85 -7.44
N TRP A 324 16.59 -9.04 -8.48
CA TRP A 324 18.03 -9.28 -8.33
C TRP A 324 18.73 -8.11 -7.63
N ALA A 325 18.46 -6.86 -8.05
CA ALA A 325 19.00 -5.67 -7.40
C ALA A 325 18.64 -5.62 -5.91
N LEU A 326 17.38 -5.93 -5.57
CA LEU A 326 16.90 -5.93 -4.19
C LEU A 326 17.56 -7.01 -3.33
N VAL A 327 17.82 -8.20 -3.88
CA VAL A 327 18.56 -9.28 -3.21
C VAL A 327 20.01 -8.87 -2.96
N ASP A 328 20.68 -8.24 -3.95
CA ASP A 328 22.06 -7.76 -3.79
C ASP A 328 22.15 -6.65 -2.74
N PHE A 329 21.22 -5.69 -2.77
CA PHE A 329 21.11 -4.65 -1.74
C PHE A 329 20.96 -5.26 -0.34
N LYS A 330 20.02 -6.21 -0.19
CA LYS A 330 19.77 -6.93 1.05
C LYS A 330 21.01 -7.67 1.53
N ASN A 331 21.73 -8.36 0.65
CA ASN A 331 22.96 -9.06 1.01
C ASN A 331 24.05 -8.10 1.51
N ARG A 332 24.22 -6.93 0.86
CA ARG A 332 25.16 -5.89 1.29
C ARG A 332 24.79 -5.31 2.66
N LEU A 333 23.50 -5.04 2.88
CA LEU A 333 23.00 -4.56 4.16
C LEU A 333 23.26 -5.56 5.29
N LEU A 334 22.93 -6.85 5.07
CA LEU A 334 23.16 -7.90 6.05
C LEU A 334 24.65 -8.11 6.34
N HIS A 335 25.50 -8.04 5.31
CA HIS A 335 26.95 -8.13 5.48
C HIS A 335 27.48 -6.95 6.32
N TRP A 336 27.03 -5.72 6.02
CA TRP A 336 27.40 -4.54 6.79
C TRP A 336 26.95 -4.64 8.25
N VAL A 337 25.70 -5.07 8.50
CA VAL A 337 25.17 -5.32 9.85
C VAL A 337 26.05 -6.33 10.58
N ALA A 338 26.39 -7.44 9.93
CA ALA A 338 27.25 -8.46 10.51
C ALA A 338 28.66 -7.93 10.81
N THR A 339 29.25 -7.09 9.95
CA THR A 339 30.62 -6.59 10.16
C THR A 339 30.71 -5.43 11.14
N ASN A 340 29.70 -4.55 11.21
CA ASN A 340 29.79 -3.31 11.99
C ASN A 340 29.18 -3.43 13.39
N LEU A 341 28.15 -4.25 13.60
CA LEU A 341 27.55 -4.43 14.92
C LEU A 341 28.26 -5.53 15.74
N LEU A 342 28.98 -6.46 15.09
CA LEU A 342 29.56 -7.63 15.75
C LEU A 342 31.05 -7.51 16.08
N MET A 343 31.65 -6.33 15.92
CA MET A 343 33.01 -6.07 16.41
C MET A 343 33.10 -5.85 17.93
N ALA A 344 31.99 -6.00 18.68
CA ALA A 344 31.95 -5.71 20.12
C ALA A 344 32.40 -6.87 21.03
N SER A 345 32.41 -8.14 20.60
CA SER A 345 32.94 -9.27 21.38
C SER A 345 32.85 -10.58 20.56
N GLU A 346 33.90 -11.42 20.54
CA GLU A 346 33.92 -12.70 19.80
C GLU A 346 32.76 -13.65 20.16
N SER A 347 32.24 -13.55 21.40
CA SER A 347 31.10 -14.34 21.88
C SER A 347 29.76 -13.89 21.27
N GLU A 348 29.56 -12.59 21.05
CA GLU A 348 28.30 -12.04 20.49
C GLU A 348 28.22 -12.19 18.97
N THR A 349 29.38 -12.23 18.30
CA THR A 349 29.47 -12.44 16.85
C THR A 349 28.84 -13.77 16.42
N SER A 350 29.02 -14.84 17.19
CA SER A 350 28.46 -16.16 16.90
C SER A 350 26.94 -16.22 17.05
N ALA A 351 26.39 -15.53 18.06
CA ALA A 351 24.96 -15.47 18.30
C ALA A 351 24.22 -14.69 17.20
N ALA A 352 24.75 -13.53 16.80
CA ALA A 352 24.11 -12.71 15.77
C ALA A 352 24.21 -13.31 14.37
N LEU A 353 25.32 -13.97 14.01
CA LEU A 353 25.42 -14.71 12.75
C LEU A 353 24.39 -15.86 12.68
N THR A 354 24.03 -16.43 13.83
CA THR A 354 22.98 -17.46 13.93
C THR A 354 21.59 -16.89 13.66
N LEU A 355 21.30 -15.65 14.08
CA LEU A 355 20.01 -14.98 13.82
C LEU A 355 19.89 -14.37 12.41
N LEU A 356 21.00 -13.91 11.83
CA LEU A 356 21.00 -13.27 10.51
C LEU A 356 20.72 -14.25 9.36
N ARG A 357 21.10 -15.53 9.52
CA ARG A 357 20.84 -16.58 8.51
C ARG A 357 19.35 -16.81 8.22
N PRO A 358 18.50 -17.13 9.22
CA PRO A 358 17.07 -17.32 8.97
C PRO A 358 16.40 -16.02 8.49
N LEU A 359 16.81 -14.85 8.98
CA LEU A 359 16.31 -13.56 8.52
C LEU A 359 16.60 -13.35 7.02
N SER A 360 17.80 -13.69 6.55
CA SER A 360 18.15 -13.62 5.14
C SER A 360 17.27 -14.53 4.27
N GLY A 361 16.94 -15.72 4.76
CA GLY A 361 16.03 -16.65 4.09
C GLY A 361 14.61 -16.10 3.97
N VAL A 362 14.06 -15.55 5.06
CA VAL A 362 12.73 -14.91 5.06
C VAL A 362 12.69 -13.73 4.09
N LEU A 363 13.70 -12.86 4.12
CA LEU A 363 13.78 -11.71 3.20
C LEU A 363 13.88 -12.16 1.73
N ASN A 364 14.64 -13.21 1.42
CA ASN A 364 14.68 -13.78 0.07
C ASN A 364 13.30 -14.28 -0.38
N CYS A 365 12.59 -14.98 0.51
CA CYS A 365 11.24 -15.46 0.23
C CYS A 365 10.28 -14.29 -0.06
N LEU A 366 10.31 -13.24 0.76
CA LEU A 366 9.48 -12.04 0.56
C LEU A 366 9.78 -11.34 -0.76
N ILE A 367 11.05 -11.18 -1.12
CA ILE A 367 11.45 -10.58 -2.41
C ILE A 367 10.96 -11.44 -3.57
N ALA A 368 11.13 -12.76 -3.50
CA ALA A 368 10.70 -13.69 -4.54
C ALA A 368 9.17 -13.71 -4.71
N LEU A 369 8.42 -13.77 -3.61
CA LEU A 369 6.95 -13.71 -3.62
C LEU A 369 6.44 -12.37 -4.14
N GLY A 370 7.08 -11.26 -3.74
CA GLY A 370 6.77 -9.93 -4.25
C GLY A 370 6.99 -9.83 -5.76
N ALA A 371 8.14 -10.30 -6.25
CA ALA A 371 8.44 -10.32 -7.68
C ALA A 371 7.47 -11.21 -8.47
N ALA A 372 7.12 -12.39 -7.95
CA ALA A 372 6.14 -13.27 -8.56
C ALA A 372 4.74 -12.63 -8.60
N ALA A 373 4.31 -11.98 -7.51
CA ALA A 373 3.05 -11.27 -7.48
C ALA A 373 3.02 -10.13 -8.50
N THR A 374 4.07 -9.31 -8.57
CA THR A 374 4.16 -8.23 -9.57
C THR A 374 4.14 -8.79 -10.99
N ALA A 375 4.83 -9.89 -11.27
CA ALA A 375 4.81 -10.54 -12.58
C ALA A 375 3.41 -11.06 -12.95
N LEU A 376 2.73 -11.77 -12.04
CA LEU A 376 1.36 -12.24 -12.27
C LEU A 376 0.38 -11.07 -12.49
N GLY A 377 0.56 -9.96 -11.77
CA GLY A 377 -0.21 -8.73 -11.95
C GLY A 377 0.00 -8.09 -13.33
N ALA A 378 1.23 -8.10 -13.85
CA ALA A 378 1.53 -7.61 -15.21
C ALA A 378 0.79 -8.43 -16.29
N TYR A 379 0.60 -9.73 -16.07
CA TYR A 379 -0.23 -10.59 -16.94
C TYR A 379 -1.74 -10.46 -16.69
N GLY A 380 -2.20 -9.46 -15.92
CA GLY A 380 -3.62 -9.21 -15.68
C GLY A 380 -4.29 -10.21 -14.71
N ILE A 381 -3.52 -11.04 -14.00
CA ILE A 381 -4.07 -11.97 -13.02
C ILE A 381 -4.50 -11.17 -11.78
N ASN A 382 -5.75 -11.35 -11.35
CA ASN A 382 -6.27 -10.70 -10.16
C ASN A 382 -5.57 -11.25 -8.91
N LEU A 383 -4.69 -10.43 -8.31
CA LEU A 383 -3.94 -10.78 -7.10
C LEU A 383 -4.76 -10.64 -5.82
N GLY A 384 -5.97 -10.06 -5.88
CA GLY A 384 -6.83 -9.81 -4.72
C GLY A 384 -7.02 -11.04 -3.84
N PRO A 385 -7.46 -12.20 -4.38
CA PRO A 385 -7.59 -13.42 -3.61
C PRO A 385 -6.28 -13.92 -2.98
N ILE A 386 -5.15 -13.80 -3.69
CA ILE A 386 -3.84 -14.25 -3.21
C ILE A 386 -3.36 -13.34 -2.06
N ILE A 387 -3.45 -12.02 -2.25
CA ILE A 387 -3.07 -11.02 -1.25
C ILE A 387 -3.97 -11.13 -0.01
N ALA A 388 -5.27 -11.35 -0.19
CA ALA A 388 -6.20 -11.59 0.92
C ALA A 388 -5.82 -12.85 1.71
N SER A 389 -5.47 -13.94 1.02
CA SER A 389 -5.06 -15.20 1.65
C SER A 389 -3.73 -15.07 2.41
N VAL A 390 -2.73 -14.45 1.78
CA VAL A 390 -1.43 -14.16 2.42
C VAL A 390 -1.59 -13.19 3.59
N GLY A 391 -2.47 -12.20 3.46
CA GLY A 391 -2.82 -11.28 4.53
C GLY A 391 -3.44 -12.00 5.73
N GLY A 392 -4.36 -12.93 5.49
CA GLY A 392 -4.93 -13.79 6.53
C GLY A 392 -3.87 -14.63 7.26
N LEU A 393 -2.95 -15.27 6.52
CA LEU A 393 -1.83 -16.00 7.10
C LEU A 393 -0.91 -15.08 7.92
N GLY A 394 -0.64 -13.87 7.43
CA GLY A 394 0.15 -12.86 8.12
C GLY A 394 -0.44 -12.46 9.47
N VAL A 395 -1.78 -12.34 9.56
CA VAL A 395 -2.48 -12.08 10.84
C VAL A 395 -2.28 -13.23 11.82
N VAL A 396 -2.44 -14.48 11.37
CA VAL A 396 -2.23 -15.67 12.24
C VAL A 396 -0.80 -15.71 12.78
N VAL A 397 0.20 -15.50 11.92
CA VAL A 397 1.62 -15.46 12.33
C VAL A 397 1.89 -14.28 13.27
N GLY A 398 1.28 -13.12 13.02
CA GLY A 398 1.39 -11.94 13.87
C GLY A 398 0.81 -12.16 15.26
N LEU A 399 -0.38 -12.77 15.35
CA LEU A 399 -1.01 -13.14 16.62
C LEU A 399 -0.19 -14.19 17.38
N ALA A 400 0.35 -15.19 16.67
CA ALA A 400 1.25 -16.18 17.28
C ALA A 400 2.53 -15.54 17.83
N SER A 401 3.03 -14.47 17.18
CA SER A 401 4.25 -13.77 17.57
C SER A 401 4.01 -12.63 18.58
N GLN A 402 2.77 -12.38 18.98
CA GLN A 402 2.39 -11.24 19.83
C GLN A 402 3.16 -11.22 21.15
N ARG A 403 3.32 -12.36 21.82
CA ARG A 403 3.98 -12.42 23.13
C ARG A 403 5.47 -12.09 23.05
N LEU A 404 6.16 -12.50 21.97
CA LEU A 404 7.56 -12.16 21.74
C LEU A 404 7.74 -10.65 21.54
N LEU A 405 6.84 -10.03 20.76
CA LEU A 405 6.85 -8.59 20.53
C LEU A 405 6.55 -7.80 21.81
N MET A 406 5.60 -8.26 22.62
CA MET A 406 5.30 -7.66 23.92
C MET A 406 6.53 -7.72 24.84
N ASN A 407 7.21 -8.86 24.96
CA ASN A 407 8.42 -8.97 25.77
C ASN A 407 9.52 -7.99 25.35
N ALA A 408 9.77 -7.87 24.04
CA ALA A 408 10.75 -6.92 23.52
C ALA A 408 10.36 -5.46 23.80
N ALA A 409 9.09 -5.10 23.55
CA ALA A 409 8.57 -3.76 23.83
C ALA A 409 8.64 -3.43 25.32
N SER A 410 8.35 -4.41 26.18
CA SER A 410 8.44 -4.26 27.62
C SER A 410 9.88 -4.08 28.10
N ALA A 411 10.85 -4.76 27.48
CA ALA A 411 12.27 -4.52 27.77
C ALA A 411 12.66 -3.07 27.48
N ILE A 412 12.28 -2.55 26.31
CA ILE A 412 12.55 -1.15 25.92
C ILE A 412 11.91 -0.18 26.92
N ALA A 413 10.67 -0.44 27.32
CA ALA A 413 9.96 0.37 28.30
C ALA A 413 10.66 0.36 29.67
N LEU A 414 11.13 -0.81 30.15
CA LEU A 414 11.89 -0.92 31.40
C LEU A 414 13.21 -0.13 31.33
N TYR A 415 13.94 -0.21 30.21
CA TYR A 415 15.16 0.57 30.01
C TYR A 415 14.94 2.09 29.94
N SER A 416 13.81 2.51 29.37
CA SER A 416 13.49 3.93 29.20
C SER A 416 12.91 4.56 30.47
N ALA A 417 11.92 3.90 31.09
CA ALA A 417 11.24 4.42 32.28
C ALA A 417 12.07 4.18 33.56
N ARG A 418 12.98 3.21 33.55
CA ARG A 418 13.87 2.84 34.66
C ARG A 418 13.16 2.77 36.03
N PRO A 419 12.05 2.02 36.18
CA PRO A 419 11.42 1.81 37.49
C PRO A 419 12.35 1.08 38.47
N PHE A 420 13.32 0.33 37.94
CA PHE A 420 14.44 -0.25 38.67
C PHE A 420 15.65 -0.39 37.74
N VAL A 421 16.83 -0.50 38.33
CA VAL A 421 18.10 -0.71 37.63
C VAL A 421 18.70 -2.06 38.07
N VAL A 422 19.61 -2.60 37.27
CA VAL A 422 20.40 -3.77 37.65
C VAL A 422 21.11 -3.49 38.99
N GLY A 423 20.95 -4.40 39.95
CA GLY A 423 21.43 -4.26 41.33
C GLY A 423 20.37 -3.77 42.33
N ASP A 424 19.21 -3.30 41.88
CA ASP A 424 18.12 -2.91 42.80
C ASP A 424 17.44 -4.14 43.42
N GLU A 425 17.08 -4.01 44.70
CA GLU A 425 16.21 -4.94 45.41
C GLU A 425 14.76 -4.56 45.12
N VAL A 426 14.02 -5.47 44.48
CA VAL A 426 12.65 -5.22 43.99
C VAL A 426 11.71 -6.30 44.45
N HIS A 427 10.51 -5.89 44.86
CA HIS A 427 9.41 -6.80 45.15
C HIS A 427 8.34 -6.63 44.08
N LEU A 428 8.11 -7.69 43.30
CA LEU A 428 7.04 -7.76 42.31
C LEU A 428 5.80 -8.32 43.01
N LEU A 429 4.75 -7.50 43.12
CA LEU A 429 3.51 -7.88 43.80
C LEU A 429 2.45 -8.26 42.77
N ALA A 430 1.80 -9.41 42.97
CA ALA A 430 0.65 -9.87 42.21
C ALA A 430 -0.61 -9.79 43.08
N GLY A 431 -1.59 -8.98 42.68
CA GLY A 431 -2.83 -8.82 43.47
C GLY A 431 -2.61 -8.31 44.90
N GLY A 432 -1.51 -7.59 45.15
CA GLY A 432 -1.15 -7.05 46.47
C GLY A 432 -0.26 -7.95 47.34
N ALA A 433 -0.02 -9.20 46.96
CA ALA A 433 0.89 -10.12 47.65
C ALA A 433 2.26 -10.21 46.93
N PRO A 434 3.38 -10.39 47.64
CA PRO A 434 4.69 -10.58 47.01
C PRO A 434 4.73 -11.88 46.22
N ALA A 435 4.90 -11.78 44.90
CA ALA A 435 5.03 -12.92 44.01
C ALA A 435 6.50 -13.28 43.75
N VAL A 436 7.36 -12.27 43.59
CA VAL A 436 8.81 -12.46 43.43
C VAL A 436 9.53 -11.37 44.20
N MET A 437 10.48 -11.75 45.05
CA MET A 437 11.30 -10.85 45.85
C MET A 437 12.77 -11.21 45.60
N GLY A 438 13.60 -10.19 45.39
CA GLY A 438 15.03 -10.37 45.19
C GLY A 438 15.72 -9.18 44.51
N THR A 439 16.99 -9.39 44.15
CA THR A 439 17.84 -8.39 43.50
C THR A 439 17.88 -8.61 41.99
N VAL A 440 17.74 -7.55 41.20
CA VAL A 440 17.78 -7.63 39.73
C VAL A 440 19.21 -7.89 39.26
N VAL A 441 19.45 -9.01 38.59
CA VAL A 441 20.78 -9.39 38.06
C VAL A 441 21.00 -8.83 36.66
N GLN A 442 20.02 -9.03 35.77
CA GLN A 442 20.13 -8.60 34.38
C GLN A 442 18.74 -8.49 33.74
N ILE A 443 18.59 -7.51 32.84
CA ILE A 443 17.42 -7.38 31.97
C ILE A 443 17.86 -7.84 30.57
N GLU A 444 17.29 -8.93 30.08
CA GLU A 444 17.49 -9.42 28.71
C GLU A 444 16.31 -8.98 27.81
N PRO A 445 16.41 -9.07 26.47
CA PRO A 445 15.32 -8.66 25.58
C PRO A 445 13.98 -9.35 25.85
N MET A 446 14.01 -10.62 26.28
CA MET A 446 12.78 -11.42 26.49
C MET A 446 12.37 -11.54 27.97
N ARG A 447 13.34 -11.47 28.90
CA ARG A 447 13.12 -11.77 30.31
C ARG A 447 14.01 -10.93 31.22
N THR A 448 13.59 -10.75 32.46
CA THR A 448 14.37 -10.16 33.55
C THR A 448 14.77 -11.27 34.52
N ILE A 449 16.05 -11.29 34.91
CA ILE A 449 16.63 -12.26 35.82
C ILE A 449 16.72 -11.61 37.20
N ILE A 450 16.09 -12.24 38.19
CA ILE A 450 16.06 -11.79 39.58
C ILE A 450 16.70 -12.88 40.45
N HIS A 451 17.67 -12.50 41.27
CA HIS A 451 18.25 -13.37 42.27
C HIS A 451 17.41 -13.28 43.55
N SER A 452 16.70 -14.35 43.88
CA SER A 452 15.85 -14.41 45.06
C SER A 452 16.66 -14.59 46.34
N GLU A 453 16.07 -14.24 47.48
CA GLU A 453 16.71 -14.35 48.81
C GLU A 453 17.06 -15.80 49.17
N ASP A 454 16.31 -16.76 48.63
CA ASP A 454 16.56 -18.21 48.77
C ASP A 454 17.80 -18.69 47.99
N GLY A 455 18.52 -17.79 47.31
CA GLY A 455 19.68 -18.10 46.47
C GLY A 455 19.35 -18.60 45.05
N GLY A 456 18.06 -18.66 44.70
CA GLY A 456 17.59 -19.09 43.37
C GLY A 456 17.57 -17.97 42.33
N LEU A 457 17.81 -18.31 41.06
CA LEU A 457 17.59 -17.40 39.92
C LEU A 457 16.18 -17.56 39.36
N VAL A 458 15.41 -16.48 39.39
CA VAL A 458 14.05 -16.40 38.88
C VAL A 458 14.04 -15.68 37.54
N TYR A 459 13.47 -16.32 36.54
CA TYR A 459 13.36 -15.79 35.18
C TYR A 459 11.93 -15.34 34.90
N VAL A 460 11.71 -14.02 34.89
CA VAL A 460 10.38 -13.44 34.66
C VAL A 460 10.32 -12.85 33.26
N GLN A 461 9.28 -13.16 32.48
CA GLN A 461 9.12 -12.58 31.14
C GLN A 461 8.83 -11.08 31.25
N ASN A 462 9.43 -10.26 30.38
CA ASN A 462 9.30 -8.80 30.49
C ASN A 462 7.85 -8.32 30.33
N ALA A 463 7.05 -8.99 29.50
CA ALA A 463 5.62 -8.68 29.36
C ALA A 463 4.84 -8.94 30.65
N ASP A 464 5.27 -9.92 31.45
CA ASP A 464 4.63 -10.25 32.72
C ASP A 464 5.06 -9.25 33.82
N VAL A 465 6.32 -8.75 33.79
CA VAL A 465 6.82 -7.74 34.74
C VAL A 465 5.94 -6.49 34.78
N GLN A 466 5.41 -6.06 33.65
CA GLN A 466 4.54 -4.89 33.56
C GLN A 466 3.17 -5.07 34.22
N ASN A 467 2.75 -6.32 34.46
CA ASN A 467 1.49 -6.61 35.12
C ASN A 467 1.63 -6.65 36.66
N TYR A 468 2.86 -6.67 37.19
CA TYR A 468 3.10 -6.62 38.62
C TYR A 468 3.20 -5.18 39.12
N ILE A 469 2.80 -4.96 40.37
CA ILE A 469 3.13 -3.72 41.07
C ILE A 469 4.61 -3.83 41.49
N ILE A 470 5.42 -2.89 41.00
CA ILE A 470 6.86 -2.88 41.25
C ILE A 470 7.12 -2.02 42.49
N LYS A 471 7.56 -2.66 43.58
CA LYS A 471 8.03 -1.97 44.79
C LYS A 471 9.56 -1.99 44.80
N ASN A 472 10.19 -0.85 44.52
CA ASN A 472 11.64 -0.72 44.57
C ASN A 472 12.09 -0.37 45.99
N MET A 473 12.76 -1.31 46.65
CA MET A 473 13.21 -1.16 48.04
C MET A 473 14.48 -0.32 48.12
N THR A 474 15.40 -0.45 47.16
CA THR A 474 16.67 0.30 47.13
C THR A 474 16.42 1.79 47.00
N GLN A 475 15.62 2.22 46.02
CA GLN A 475 15.31 3.64 45.81
C GLN A 475 14.51 4.22 46.98
N GLY A 476 13.58 3.45 47.56
CA GLY A 476 12.82 3.85 48.74
C GLY A 476 13.69 4.09 49.97
N LYS A 477 14.63 3.17 50.27
CA LYS A 477 15.61 3.31 51.36
C LYS A 477 16.49 4.56 51.14
N ALA A 478 16.94 4.80 49.92
CA ALA A 478 17.74 5.99 49.58
C ALA A 478 16.97 7.31 49.81
N LEU A 479 15.68 7.36 49.43
CA LEU A 479 14.81 8.51 49.67
C LEU A 479 14.57 8.75 51.17
N GLN A 480 14.35 7.70 51.96
CA GLN A 480 14.19 7.83 53.41
C GLN A 480 15.46 8.37 54.07
N ALA A 481 16.64 7.88 53.68
CA ALA A 481 17.91 8.38 54.18
C ALA A 481 18.13 9.86 53.82
N ALA A 482 17.78 10.27 52.60
CA ALA A 482 17.87 11.66 52.17
C ALA A 482 16.88 12.57 52.94
N SER A 483 15.67 12.07 53.23
CA SER A 483 14.69 12.81 54.03
C SER A 483 15.16 12.98 55.49
N ALA A 484 15.73 11.93 56.08
CA ALA A 484 16.24 11.97 57.44
C ALA A 484 17.43 12.93 57.61
N ALA A 485 18.28 13.06 56.58
CA ALA A 485 19.41 13.99 56.56
C ALA A 485 18.99 15.47 56.43
N ASN A 486 17.78 15.75 55.94
CA ASN A 486 17.27 17.11 55.76
C ASN A 486 16.45 17.62 56.97
N THR A 487 16.03 16.74 57.89
CA THR A 487 15.40 17.13 59.16
C THR A 487 16.45 17.64 60.14
N SER A 488 16.24 18.83 60.71
CA SER A 488 17.14 19.41 61.70
C SER A 488 17.12 18.58 63.01
N PRO A 489 18.21 18.55 63.81
CA PRO A 489 18.26 17.72 65.03
C PRO A 489 17.17 18.04 66.06
N SER A 490 16.59 19.25 66.06
CA SER A 490 15.51 19.59 67.00
C SER A 490 14.15 19.06 66.55
N GLU A 491 13.84 19.05 65.26
CA GLU A 491 12.59 18.49 64.73
C GLU A 491 12.54 16.97 64.86
N ALA A 492 13.69 16.29 64.72
CA ALA A 492 13.78 14.85 64.95
C ALA A 492 13.56 14.47 66.43
N ALA A 493 13.95 15.34 67.37
CA ALA A 493 13.74 15.14 68.80
C ALA A 493 12.27 15.34 69.21
N GLU A 494 11.59 16.31 68.59
CA GLU A 494 10.17 16.60 68.82
C GLU A 494 9.27 15.47 68.28
N MET A 495 9.58 14.98 67.07
CA MET A 495 8.84 13.88 66.43
C MET A 495 9.09 12.52 67.14
N ALA A 496 10.26 12.34 67.76
CA ALA A 496 10.55 11.16 68.59
C ALA A 496 9.84 11.22 69.96
N ALA A 497 9.62 12.41 70.51
CA ALA A 497 8.84 12.59 71.74
C ALA A 497 7.34 12.33 71.48
N GLU A 498 6.81 12.76 70.34
CA GLU A 498 5.40 12.54 69.96
C GLU A 498 5.07 11.07 69.63
N LEU A 499 6.07 10.26 69.26
CA LEU A 499 5.90 8.82 69.03
C LEU A 499 6.03 7.97 70.32
N LEU A 500 6.45 8.57 71.43
CA LEU A 500 6.62 7.91 72.73
C LEU A 500 5.53 8.26 73.76
N GLU A 501 4.60 9.16 73.42
CA GLU A 501 3.30 9.33 74.10
C GLU A 501 2.22 8.46 73.43
#